data_AF-A0A6A4H8P8-F1
#
_entry.id   AF-A0A6A4H8P8-F1
#
_cell.length_a   1.000
_cell.length_b   1.000
_cell.length_c   1.000
_cell.angle_alpha   90.00
_cell.angle_beta   90.00
_cell.angle_gamma   90.00
#
_symmetry.space_group_name_H-M   'P 1'
#
loop_
_entity.id
_entity.type
_entity.pdbx_description
1 polymer ?
#
loop_
_entity_poly.entity_id
_entity_poly.type
_entity_poly.pdbx_seq_one_letter_code
_entity_poly.pdbx_strand_id
1 'polypeptide(L)'
;MVNILVYSGPEVLPSALKNTLTLLARLLIPNYTVQPVGVHVLQNQPWTSNCSVLVLPQLRSGHTISANLGPILNGFVEGGGQVLCLNSSAKVVKGMGIFGEVSNEFRFTDRATGASLAPVFLQEAKEKDQTTRRIRSEGSEEIVEEIVEGGMPEFDIAGIKNPAQILAKSIEQDGEHIAAFQCQIGNGFVSFWAPNLENLSLGSSDNSDKSHLILLRFCLQRIGLKTPTPSGRTSRPLPQFLLSSPDKSELVQAVVDSLGLTSLPFVFKDESDTFQFHSYEEDAEPDIKHVIICPGGTVPSHGDTPLFNLEMYFNHLGAARTREGCRDAPGFGETVFYSHVVTSTQTMLDKNLRLLSQLPPTIPILSLASHQVAGRGRGSNSWISPEGCLTFSLLIPRVPLSPHSPHANSTSALIASYIPPSKLVFIQYLFALAVAEACRTDFILGSKLGDSVRIKWPNDIYVLRSGSAEKVKIGGILVNTAFAPGGKEADIVIGCGLNVFCRAPLISLVRLGYPTLSSPHSDAVCPPILPNLSMELTLTTILSKFEKMWDRFLASGGDFEPFLNLYLERWLHSDQLVKLTTVSPPKL
;
A
#
# COMPACT_ATOMS: atom_id res chain seq x y z
N MET A 1 3.36 -6.94 0.13
CA MET A 1 3.43 -5.63 -0.57
C MET A 1 4.85 -5.47 -1.07
N VAL A 2 5.01 -5.08 -2.33
CA VAL A 2 6.28 -5.06 -3.03
C VAL A 2 6.74 -3.60 -3.15
N ASN A 3 7.94 -3.31 -2.66
CA ASN A 3 8.48 -1.96 -2.55
C ASN A 3 9.46 -1.65 -3.69
N ILE A 4 9.39 -0.42 -4.19
CA ILE A 4 10.44 0.24 -4.97
C ILE A 4 11.09 1.24 -4.02
N LEU A 5 12.37 1.01 -3.74
CA LEU A 5 13.14 1.88 -2.85
C LEU A 5 13.94 2.85 -3.69
N VAL A 6 13.90 4.14 -3.36
CA VAL A 6 14.70 5.17 -4.02
C VAL A 6 15.80 5.61 -3.06
N TYR A 7 17.06 5.43 -3.41
CA TYR A 7 18.18 5.79 -2.55
C TYR A 7 18.20 7.29 -2.26
N SER A 8 18.27 7.65 -0.97
CA SER A 8 18.22 9.03 -0.49
C SER A 8 19.48 9.38 0.33
N GLY A 9 20.65 8.97 -0.13
CA GLY A 9 21.94 9.31 0.48
C GLY A 9 22.30 10.79 0.35
N PRO A 10 23.25 11.30 1.17
CA PRO A 10 23.70 12.70 1.10
C PRO A 10 24.31 13.10 -0.26
N GLU A 11 24.87 12.13 -0.99
CA GLU A 11 25.44 12.30 -2.33
C GLU A 11 24.39 12.50 -3.42
N VAL A 12 23.11 12.19 -3.15
CA VAL A 12 22.02 12.28 -4.13
C VAL A 12 21.62 13.74 -4.34
N LEU A 13 21.35 14.12 -5.59
CA LEU A 13 20.84 15.45 -5.91
C LEU A 13 19.37 15.58 -5.41
N PRO A 14 19.02 16.59 -4.59
CA PRO A 14 17.68 16.69 -4.00
C PRO A 14 16.53 16.82 -5.02
N SER A 15 16.75 17.54 -6.13
CA SER A 15 15.77 17.66 -7.22
C SER A 15 15.53 16.32 -7.89
N ALA A 16 16.59 15.57 -8.21
CA ALA A 16 16.49 14.24 -8.78
C ALA A 16 15.73 13.28 -7.86
N LEU A 17 16.07 13.24 -6.57
CA LEU A 17 15.34 12.41 -5.59
C LEU A 17 13.83 12.71 -5.59
N LYS A 18 13.45 13.99 -5.53
CA LYS A 18 12.05 14.42 -5.52
C LYS A 18 11.33 14.02 -6.81
N ASN A 19 11.95 14.27 -7.96
CA ASN A 19 11.36 14.00 -9.26
C ASN A 19 11.21 12.50 -9.49
N THR A 20 12.20 11.70 -9.11
CA THR A 20 12.18 10.23 -9.22
C THR A 20 11.12 9.62 -8.35
N LEU A 21 10.98 10.06 -7.10
CA LEU A 21 9.87 9.64 -6.25
C LEU A 21 8.51 9.95 -6.89
N THR A 22 8.36 11.16 -7.45
CA THR A 22 7.12 11.63 -8.07
C THR A 22 6.76 10.83 -9.32
N LEU A 23 7.72 10.67 -10.23
CA LEU A 23 7.55 9.98 -11.51
C LEU A 23 7.29 8.48 -11.31
N LEU A 24 8.07 7.82 -10.45
CA LEU A 24 7.86 6.41 -10.13
C LEU A 24 6.52 6.20 -9.43
N ALA A 25 6.13 7.06 -8.48
CA ALA A 25 4.82 6.96 -7.84
C ALA A 25 3.69 7.07 -8.87
N ARG A 26 3.79 8.01 -9.81
CA ARG A 26 2.82 8.19 -10.90
C ARG A 26 2.70 6.96 -11.82
N LEU A 27 3.81 6.27 -12.10
CA LEU A 27 3.85 5.16 -13.05
C LEU A 27 3.65 3.78 -12.42
N LEU A 28 3.89 3.62 -11.12
CA LEU A 28 3.93 2.32 -10.45
C LEU A 28 2.81 2.13 -9.42
N ILE A 29 2.22 3.20 -8.89
CA ILE A 29 1.05 3.08 -8.00
C ILE A 29 -0.15 2.59 -8.81
N PRO A 30 -0.81 1.50 -8.40
CA PRO A 30 -0.85 0.94 -7.06
C PRO A 30 -0.20 -0.46 -7.01
N ASN A 31 0.55 -0.82 -8.04
CA ASN A 31 1.16 -2.13 -8.15
C ASN A 31 2.36 -2.25 -7.19
N TYR A 32 3.01 -1.11 -6.91
CA TYR A 32 4.16 -1.00 -6.03
C TYR A 32 4.09 0.25 -5.14
N THR A 33 4.65 0.16 -3.94
CA THR A 33 4.98 1.33 -3.11
C THR A 33 6.29 1.94 -3.55
N VAL A 34 6.37 3.26 -3.53
CA VAL A 34 7.59 4.01 -3.82
C VAL A 34 7.96 4.79 -2.57
N GLN A 35 9.16 4.56 -2.04
CA GLN A 35 9.60 5.22 -0.81
C GLN A 35 11.11 5.51 -0.85
N PRO A 36 11.56 6.64 -0.26
CA PRO A 36 12.97 6.91 -0.10
C PRO A 36 13.60 5.94 0.92
N VAL A 37 14.88 5.60 0.72
CA VAL A 37 15.67 4.79 1.65
C VAL A 37 17.04 5.41 1.89
N GLY A 38 17.34 5.72 3.15
CA GLY A 38 18.62 6.27 3.56
C GLY A 38 19.67 5.20 3.88
N VAL A 39 20.94 5.62 3.91
CA VAL A 39 22.12 4.78 4.21
C VAL A 39 21.93 3.96 5.49
N HIS A 40 21.45 4.59 6.56
CA HIS A 40 21.24 3.92 7.85
C HIS A 40 20.25 2.75 7.76
N VAL A 41 19.17 2.90 6.98
CA VAL A 41 18.17 1.83 6.79
C VAL A 41 18.79 0.69 5.98
N LEU A 42 19.53 1.01 4.91
CA LEU A 42 20.20 -0.01 4.09
C LEU A 42 21.22 -0.84 4.88
N GLN A 43 21.91 -0.22 5.84
CA GLN A 43 22.92 -0.88 6.68
C GLN A 43 22.34 -1.68 7.84
N ASN A 44 21.30 -1.15 8.50
CA ASN A 44 20.91 -1.63 9.83
C ASN A 44 19.53 -2.32 9.87
N GLN A 45 18.70 -2.20 8.83
CA GLN A 45 17.33 -2.70 8.82
C GLN A 45 17.12 -3.77 7.74
N PRO A 46 16.21 -4.74 7.96
CA PRO A 46 15.85 -5.70 6.91
C PRO A 46 14.96 -5.03 5.85
N TRP A 47 15.51 -4.81 4.65
CA TRP A 47 14.80 -4.15 3.54
C TRP A 47 14.71 -5.00 2.26
N THR A 48 15.62 -5.95 2.08
CA THR A 48 15.80 -6.70 0.82
C THR A 48 14.61 -7.61 0.48
N SER A 49 14.00 -8.26 1.47
CA SER A 49 12.95 -9.27 1.24
C SER A 49 11.68 -8.73 0.59
N ASN A 50 11.41 -7.43 0.73
CA ASN A 50 10.22 -6.77 0.19
C ASN A 50 10.58 -5.74 -0.88
N CYS A 51 11.84 -5.65 -1.31
CA CYS A 51 12.31 -4.70 -2.32
C CYS A 51 12.38 -5.38 -3.68
N SER A 52 11.56 -4.93 -4.64
CA SER A 52 11.63 -5.39 -6.03
C SER A 52 12.80 -4.75 -6.76
N VAL A 53 12.90 -3.42 -6.67
CA VAL A 53 13.96 -2.65 -7.34
C VAL A 53 14.44 -1.57 -6.39
N LEU A 54 15.77 -1.48 -6.23
CA LEU A 54 16.42 -0.32 -5.64
C LEU A 54 16.83 0.63 -6.77
N VAL A 55 16.29 1.84 -6.76
CA VAL A 55 16.62 2.88 -7.73
C VAL A 55 17.68 3.80 -7.13
N LEU A 56 18.75 4.02 -7.88
CA LEU A 56 19.84 4.95 -7.58
C LEU A 56 19.67 6.19 -8.46
N PRO A 57 19.20 7.32 -7.90
CA PRO A 57 19.02 8.57 -8.64
C PRO A 57 20.35 9.21 -9.04
N GLN A 58 20.26 10.26 -9.85
CA GLN A 58 21.38 11.16 -10.13
C GLN A 58 22.06 11.66 -8.84
N LEU A 59 23.40 11.60 -8.85
CA LEU A 59 24.26 12.11 -7.79
C LEU A 59 24.72 13.55 -8.07
N ARG A 60 25.17 14.24 -7.02
CA ARG A 60 25.88 15.51 -7.14
C ARG A 60 27.19 15.31 -7.90
N SER A 61 27.58 16.30 -8.71
CA SER A 61 28.82 16.25 -9.48
C SER A 61 30.02 15.91 -8.60
N GLY A 62 30.85 14.97 -9.06
CA GLY A 62 32.06 14.51 -8.36
C GLY A 62 31.81 13.58 -7.15
N HIS A 63 30.56 13.24 -6.84
CA HIS A 63 30.24 12.29 -5.77
C HIS A 63 30.02 10.89 -6.32
N THR A 64 30.33 9.89 -5.51
CA THR A 64 30.04 8.48 -5.76
C THR A 64 29.24 7.90 -4.60
N ILE A 65 28.61 6.75 -4.83
CA ILE A 65 27.95 6.01 -3.76
C ILE A 65 28.99 5.59 -2.73
N SER A 66 28.64 5.71 -1.45
CA SER A 66 29.52 5.28 -0.36
C SER A 66 30.00 3.83 -0.56
N ALA A 67 31.32 3.63 -0.56
CA ALA A 67 31.93 2.30 -0.69
C ALA A 67 31.42 1.30 0.38
N ASN A 68 31.01 1.80 1.54
CA ASN A 68 30.44 1.00 2.63
C ASN A 68 29.09 0.33 2.27
N LEU A 69 28.39 0.83 1.25
CA LEU A 69 27.18 0.20 0.72
C LEU A 69 27.50 -0.92 -0.29
N GLY A 70 28.73 -0.98 -0.80
CA GLY A 70 29.19 -2.00 -1.76
C GLY A 70 28.81 -3.42 -1.37
N PRO A 71 29.24 -3.93 -0.20
CA PRO A 71 28.93 -5.30 0.22
C PRO A 71 27.42 -5.57 0.36
N ILE A 72 26.66 -4.56 0.81
CA ILE A 72 25.21 -4.66 1.05
C ILE A 72 24.47 -4.76 -0.29
N LEU A 73 24.76 -3.86 -1.22
CA LEU A 73 24.11 -3.83 -2.54
C LEU A 73 24.52 -5.04 -3.39
N ASN A 74 25.79 -5.46 -3.31
CA ASN A 74 26.23 -6.71 -3.95
C ASN A 74 25.47 -7.91 -3.40
N GLY A 75 25.35 -8.06 -2.07
CA GLY A 75 24.58 -9.15 -1.48
C GLY A 75 23.10 -9.15 -1.90
N PHE A 76 22.49 -7.97 -2.05
CA PHE A 76 21.12 -7.85 -2.54
C PHE A 76 20.98 -8.32 -3.98
N VAL A 77 21.84 -7.84 -4.89
CA VAL A 77 21.77 -8.20 -6.31
C VAL A 77 22.13 -9.67 -6.53
N GLU A 78 23.21 -10.17 -5.91
CA GLU A 78 23.61 -11.58 -6.00
C GLU A 78 22.48 -12.52 -5.51
N GLY A 79 21.70 -12.07 -4.52
CA GLY A 79 20.54 -12.77 -3.97
C GLY A 79 19.28 -12.73 -4.84
N GLY A 80 19.31 -12.14 -6.04
CA GLY A 80 18.17 -12.02 -6.95
C GLY A 80 17.53 -10.64 -7.01
N GLY A 81 18.07 -9.65 -6.27
CA GLY A 81 17.60 -8.27 -6.29
C GLY A 81 17.89 -7.55 -7.61
N GLN A 82 17.14 -6.49 -7.88
CA GLN A 82 17.37 -5.61 -9.03
C GLN A 82 17.77 -4.20 -8.60
N VAL A 83 18.76 -3.63 -9.27
CA VAL A 83 19.17 -2.24 -9.08
C VAL A 83 19.05 -1.47 -10.40
N LEU A 84 18.41 -0.31 -10.37
CA LEU A 84 18.31 0.61 -11.51
C LEU A 84 19.09 1.89 -11.21
N CYS A 85 20.13 2.17 -11.99
CA CYS A 85 20.91 3.40 -11.90
C CYS A 85 20.41 4.39 -12.96
N LEU A 86 19.86 5.52 -12.52
CA LEU A 86 19.38 6.59 -13.39
C LEU A 86 20.48 7.62 -13.64
N ASN A 87 20.41 8.28 -14.81
CA ASN A 87 21.40 9.24 -15.29
C ASN A 87 22.84 8.70 -15.16
N SER A 88 23.05 7.44 -15.58
CA SER A 88 24.33 6.75 -15.42
C SER A 88 24.67 5.86 -16.61
N SER A 89 25.95 5.77 -16.92
CA SER A 89 26.52 4.71 -17.75
C SER A 89 27.22 3.67 -16.89
N ALA A 90 27.87 2.69 -17.52
CA ALA A 90 28.58 1.63 -16.84
C ALA A 90 30.00 1.46 -17.39
N LYS A 91 30.93 1.12 -16.50
CA LYS A 91 32.32 0.79 -16.84
C LYS A 91 32.73 -0.53 -16.22
N VAL A 92 33.40 -1.39 -17.00
CA VAL A 92 34.04 -2.61 -16.50
C VAL A 92 35.29 -2.25 -15.71
N VAL A 93 35.36 -2.76 -14.48
CA VAL A 93 36.53 -2.59 -13.62
C VAL A 93 37.31 -3.90 -13.62
N LYS A 94 38.57 -3.87 -14.06
CA LYS A 94 39.47 -5.03 -14.02
C LYS A 94 39.91 -5.28 -12.56
N GLY A 95 39.82 -6.53 -12.11
CA GLY A 95 40.24 -6.92 -10.75
C GLY A 95 41.73 -6.67 -10.48
N MET A 96 42.05 -6.37 -9.22
CA MET A 96 43.36 -6.07 -8.61
C MET A 96 44.58 -6.10 -9.57
N GLY A 97 45.16 -4.92 -9.82
CA GLY A 97 46.50 -4.81 -10.35
C GLY A 97 47.54 -5.41 -9.38
N ILE A 98 48.69 -5.81 -9.93
CA ILE A 98 49.81 -6.51 -9.26
C ILE A 98 50.41 -5.69 -8.09
N PHE A 99 50.06 -4.41 -7.97
CA PHE A 99 50.39 -3.53 -6.85
C PHE A 99 49.09 -3.07 -6.17
N GLY A 100 48.89 -3.46 -4.91
CA GLY A 100 47.62 -3.39 -4.17
C GLY A 100 47.08 -2.00 -3.84
N GLU A 101 46.78 -1.17 -4.84
CA GLU A 101 45.86 -0.04 -4.67
C GLU A 101 44.41 -0.54 -4.72
N VAL A 102 43.78 -0.62 -3.54
CA VAL A 102 42.34 -0.84 -3.43
C VAL A 102 41.64 0.44 -3.92
N SER A 103 41.15 0.43 -5.16
CA SER A 103 40.23 1.47 -5.62
C SER A 103 39.01 1.50 -4.69
N ASN A 104 38.81 2.64 -4.02
CA ASN A 104 37.67 2.99 -3.16
C ASN A 104 36.37 3.27 -3.95
N GLU A 105 36.36 3.04 -5.26
CA GLU A 105 35.20 3.24 -6.11
C GLU A 105 34.14 2.15 -5.87
N PHE A 106 32.88 2.59 -5.75
CA PHE A 106 31.74 1.69 -5.62
C PHE A 106 31.55 0.87 -6.91
N ARG A 107 31.38 -0.45 -6.76
CA ARG A 107 31.21 -1.38 -7.87
C ARG A 107 30.29 -2.55 -7.50
N PHE A 108 29.57 -3.03 -8.49
CA PHE A 108 28.88 -4.30 -8.45
C PHE A 108 29.85 -5.41 -8.89
N THR A 109 30.07 -6.40 -8.04
CA THR A 109 30.99 -7.51 -8.27
C THR A 109 30.21 -8.81 -8.16
N ASP A 110 30.26 -9.60 -9.23
CA ASP A 110 29.79 -10.97 -9.23
C ASP A 110 30.88 -11.88 -8.66
N ARG A 111 30.63 -12.51 -7.51
CA ARG A 111 31.62 -13.40 -6.87
C ARG A 111 31.90 -14.66 -7.67
N ALA A 112 30.95 -15.15 -8.46
CA ALA A 112 31.10 -16.40 -9.21
C ALA A 112 31.98 -16.21 -10.44
N THR A 113 31.83 -15.09 -11.15
CA THR A 113 32.58 -14.83 -12.40
C THR A 113 33.76 -13.87 -12.21
N GLY A 114 33.80 -13.16 -11.08
CA GLY A 114 34.75 -12.08 -10.81
C GLY A 114 34.51 -10.82 -11.67
N ALA A 115 33.40 -10.75 -12.42
CA ALA A 115 33.04 -9.58 -13.19
C ALA A 115 32.74 -8.41 -12.26
N SER A 116 33.27 -7.22 -12.56
CA SER A 116 33.00 -6.01 -11.79
C SER A 116 32.60 -4.86 -12.69
N LEU A 117 31.52 -4.18 -12.32
CA LEU A 117 30.90 -3.07 -13.04
C LEU A 117 30.70 -1.89 -12.10
N ALA A 118 31.21 -0.72 -12.47
CA ALA A 118 31.00 0.52 -11.74
C ALA A 118 29.98 1.42 -12.46
N PRO A 119 28.99 2.00 -11.74
CA PRO A 119 28.16 3.07 -12.27
C PRO A 119 28.99 4.33 -12.49
N VAL A 120 28.83 4.95 -13.65
CA VAL A 120 29.40 6.27 -13.96
C VAL A 120 28.24 7.26 -14.08
N PHE A 121 28.01 8.04 -13.03
CA PHE A 121 26.94 9.03 -13.00
C PHE A 121 27.31 10.25 -13.85
N LEU A 122 26.42 10.63 -14.77
CA LEU A 122 26.66 11.71 -15.72
C LEU A 122 26.55 13.06 -14.99
N GLN A 123 27.50 13.96 -15.27
CA GLN A 123 27.51 15.31 -14.69
C GLN A 123 26.60 16.25 -15.48
N GLU A 124 26.04 17.25 -14.80
CA GLU A 124 25.38 18.38 -15.47
C GLU A 124 26.39 19.10 -16.37
N ALA A 125 26.07 19.25 -17.65
CA ALA A 125 26.92 19.99 -18.58
C ALA A 125 26.99 21.48 -18.17
N LYS A 126 28.20 22.05 -18.20
CA LYS A 126 28.42 23.48 -17.87
C LYS A 126 27.77 24.42 -18.89
N GLU A 127 27.62 23.96 -20.12
CA GLU A 127 26.78 24.57 -21.16
C GLU A 127 25.53 23.70 -21.30
N LYS A 128 24.35 24.33 -21.37
CA LYS A 128 23.10 23.64 -21.67
C LYS A 128 23.15 23.13 -23.11
N ASP A 129 23.84 22.04 -23.36
CA ASP A 129 23.76 21.32 -24.62
C ASP A 129 22.40 20.61 -24.66
N GLN A 130 21.37 21.37 -25.04
CA GLN A 130 20.00 20.88 -25.19
C GLN A 130 19.89 20.18 -26.55
N THR A 131 20.48 18.99 -26.64
CA THR A 131 20.33 18.14 -27.82
C THR A 131 19.10 17.26 -27.67
N THR A 132 18.18 17.35 -28.64
CA THR A 132 17.06 16.41 -28.74
C THR A 132 17.59 15.10 -29.33
N ARG A 133 17.63 14.05 -28.50
CA ARG A 133 18.06 12.71 -28.88
C ARG A 133 16.84 11.84 -29.19
N ARG A 134 16.98 10.96 -30.18
CA ARG A 134 15.93 10.01 -30.57
C ARG A 134 16.23 8.66 -29.93
N ILE A 135 15.46 8.27 -28.93
CA ILE A 135 15.69 7.02 -28.20
C ILE A 135 14.80 5.91 -28.79
N ARG A 136 15.43 4.80 -29.16
CA ARG A 136 14.76 3.59 -29.62
C ARG A 136 15.04 2.44 -28.67
N SER A 137 13.99 1.83 -28.12
CA SER A 137 14.11 0.59 -27.36
C SER A 137 14.43 -0.58 -28.28
N GLU A 138 15.27 -1.52 -27.84
CA GLU A 138 15.53 -2.73 -28.61
C GLU A 138 14.23 -3.58 -28.70
N GLY A 139 13.76 -3.84 -29.93
CA GLY A 139 12.52 -4.58 -30.20
C GLY A 139 11.22 -3.75 -30.29
N SER A 140 11.29 -2.41 -30.25
CA SER A 140 10.14 -1.52 -30.49
C SER A 140 10.31 -0.72 -31.79
N GLU A 141 9.21 -0.51 -32.53
CA GLU A 141 9.18 0.42 -33.67
C GLU A 141 9.00 1.89 -33.22
N GLU A 142 8.61 2.11 -31.97
CA GLU A 142 8.33 3.43 -31.42
C GLU A 142 9.63 4.17 -31.07
N ILE A 143 9.84 5.34 -31.67
CA ILE A 143 10.97 6.24 -31.42
C ILE A 143 10.45 7.43 -30.63
N VAL A 144 11.01 7.64 -29.43
CA VAL A 144 10.66 8.80 -28.59
C VAL A 144 11.75 9.86 -28.77
N GLU A 145 11.33 11.09 -29.08
CA GLU A 145 12.22 12.24 -29.17
C GLU A 145 12.21 13.00 -27.85
N GLU A 146 13.39 13.24 -27.27
CA GLU A 146 13.52 13.90 -25.97
C GLU A 146 14.78 14.77 -25.90
N ILE A 147 14.75 15.84 -25.12
CA ILE A 147 15.93 16.66 -24.81
C ILE A 147 16.76 15.94 -23.76
N VAL A 148 17.94 15.44 -24.13
CA VAL A 148 18.88 14.85 -23.16
C VAL A 148 19.89 15.92 -22.78
N GLU A 149 19.89 16.33 -21.52
CA GLU A 149 20.88 17.26 -20.97
C GLU A 149 22.12 16.48 -20.49
N GLY A 150 23.29 16.80 -21.03
CA GLY A 150 24.57 16.21 -20.61
C GLY A 150 25.41 15.60 -21.74
N GLY A 151 26.66 15.28 -21.43
CA GLY A 151 27.57 14.63 -22.39
C GLY A 151 27.05 13.28 -22.89
N MET A 152 27.55 12.82 -24.04
CA MET A 152 27.23 11.49 -24.56
C MET A 152 27.69 10.42 -23.56
N PRO A 153 26.80 9.49 -23.15
CA PRO A 153 27.16 8.45 -22.21
C PRO A 153 28.07 7.42 -22.88
N GLU A 154 29.29 7.30 -22.39
CA GLU A 154 30.19 6.22 -22.80
C GLU A 154 29.97 4.99 -21.93
N PHE A 155 29.55 3.90 -22.56
CA PHE A 155 29.46 2.57 -21.95
C PHE A 155 30.74 1.79 -22.24
N ASP A 156 31.69 1.81 -21.30
CA ASP A 156 32.92 1.00 -21.38
C ASP A 156 32.64 -0.42 -20.86
N ILE A 157 31.88 -1.17 -21.65
CA ILE A 157 31.38 -2.50 -21.33
C ILE A 157 32.16 -3.62 -22.03
N ALA A 158 33.31 -3.30 -22.63
CA ALA A 158 34.17 -4.27 -23.28
C ALA A 158 34.74 -5.28 -22.25
N GLY A 159 34.55 -6.57 -22.50
CA GLY A 159 35.07 -7.63 -21.63
C GLY A 159 34.15 -8.02 -20.46
N ILE A 160 32.86 -7.64 -20.49
CA ILE A 160 31.86 -8.21 -19.60
C ILE A 160 31.80 -9.73 -19.80
N LYS A 161 31.91 -10.47 -18.69
CA LYS A 161 31.83 -11.94 -18.68
C LYS A 161 30.41 -12.46 -18.43
N ASN A 162 29.56 -11.62 -17.86
CA ASN A 162 28.21 -12.00 -17.45
C ASN A 162 27.21 -11.80 -18.58
N PRO A 163 26.09 -12.53 -18.58
CA PRO A 163 24.97 -12.25 -19.47
C PRO A 163 24.55 -10.77 -19.36
N ALA A 164 24.43 -10.12 -20.51
CA ALA A 164 24.08 -8.72 -20.59
C ALA A 164 23.26 -8.43 -21.83
N GLN A 165 22.43 -7.38 -21.75
CA GLN A 165 21.54 -6.96 -22.84
C GLN A 165 21.49 -5.43 -22.95
N ILE A 166 21.34 -4.94 -24.17
CA ILE A 166 21.05 -3.54 -24.44
C ILE A 166 19.54 -3.35 -24.27
N LEU A 167 19.13 -2.33 -23.52
CA LEU A 167 17.70 -2.05 -23.31
C LEU A 167 17.20 -0.99 -24.29
N ALA A 168 18.05 -0.01 -24.62
CA ALA A 168 17.72 1.07 -25.54
C ALA A 168 18.99 1.65 -26.18
N LYS A 169 18.81 2.26 -27.36
CA LYS A 169 19.84 2.99 -28.10
C LYS A 169 19.42 4.42 -28.38
N SER A 170 20.37 5.35 -28.35
CA SER A 170 20.23 6.71 -28.86
C SER A 170 20.58 6.73 -30.33
N ILE A 171 19.79 7.41 -31.15
CA ILE A 171 20.02 7.58 -32.59
C ILE A 171 20.45 9.02 -32.81
N GLU A 172 21.72 9.21 -33.12
CA GLU A 172 22.35 10.50 -33.36
C GLU A 172 22.77 10.64 -34.83
N GLN A 173 23.27 11.82 -35.20
CA GLN A 173 23.76 12.08 -36.56
C GLN A 173 24.99 11.22 -36.93
N ASP A 174 25.80 10.84 -35.93
CA ASP A 174 27.03 10.07 -36.10
C ASP A 174 26.84 8.55 -35.92
N GLY A 175 25.66 8.09 -35.48
CA GLY A 175 25.32 6.68 -35.39
C GLY A 175 24.36 6.30 -34.26
N GLU A 176 24.24 4.99 -34.01
CA GLU A 176 23.51 4.45 -32.86
C GLU A 176 24.46 4.23 -31.68
N HIS A 177 24.10 4.78 -30.51
CA HIS A 177 24.85 4.67 -29.27
C HIS A 177 24.04 3.97 -28.19
N ILE A 178 24.68 3.32 -27.22
CA ILE A 178 23.97 2.66 -26.10
C ILE A 178 23.36 3.74 -25.20
N ALA A 179 22.04 3.68 -24.97
CA ALA A 179 21.34 4.57 -24.04
C ALA A 179 20.99 3.86 -22.73
N ALA A 180 20.78 2.55 -22.79
CA ALA A 180 20.48 1.76 -21.61
C ALA A 180 21.01 0.33 -21.73
N PHE A 181 21.46 -0.21 -20.60
CA PHE A 181 22.19 -1.46 -20.51
C PHE A 181 21.79 -2.22 -19.25
N GLN A 182 21.67 -3.54 -19.33
CA GLN A 182 21.44 -4.40 -18.17
C GLN A 182 22.45 -5.55 -18.17
N CYS A 183 22.98 -5.85 -16.98
CA CYS A 183 23.89 -6.97 -16.77
C CYS A 183 23.41 -7.81 -15.58
N GLN A 184 23.49 -9.13 -15.74
CA GLN A 184 23.23 -10.08 -14.65
C GLN A 184 24.41 -10.07 -13.68
N ILE A 185 24.13 -10.05 -12.37
CA ILE A 185 25.13 -10.18 -11.29
C ILE A 185 24.58 -11.21 -10.30
N GLY A 186 25.21 -12.38 -10.22
CA GLY A 186 24.66 -13.53 -9.50
C GLY A 186 23.27 -13.92 -10.02
N ASN A 187 22.26 -13.95 -9.14
CA ASN A 187 20.88 -14.26 -9.53
C ASN A 187 20.03 -13.01 -9.87
N GLY A 188 20.58 -11.81 -9.73
CA GLY A 188 19.88 -10.55 -9.95
C GLY A 188 20.42 -9.74 -11.11
N PHE A 189 20.00 -8.49 -11.22
CA PHE A 189 20.32 -7.62 -12.34
C PHE A 189 20.68 -6.20 -11.89
N VAL A 190 21.65 -5.60 -12.58
CA VAL A 190 21.91 -4.16 -12.51
C VAL A 190 21.63 -3.55 -13.88
N SER A 191 20.79 -2.53 -13.89
CA SER A 191 20.40 -1.76 -15.06
C SER A 191 20.92 -0.33 -14.96
N PHE A 192 21.39 0.21 -16.07
CA PHE A 192 21.91 1.57 -16.19
C PHE A 192 21.12 2.27 -17.29
N TRP A 193 20.58 3.43 -16.96
CA TRP A 193 19.85 4.28 -17.89
C TRP A 193 20.53 5.64 -17.95
N ALA A 194 21.11 5.95 -19.10
CA ALA A 194 21.89 7.16 -19.26
C ALA A 194 21.04 8.42 -19.49
N PRO A 195 19.97 8.42 -20.29
CA PRO A 195 19.11 9.59 -20.45
C PRO A 195 18.57 10.10 -19.11
N ASN A 196 18.55 11.42 -18.93
CA ASN A 196 18.11 12.02 -17.68
C ASN A 196 16.57 12.02 -17.55
N LEU A 197 16.02 10.91 -17.06
CA LEU A 197 14.59 10.77 -16.79
C LEU A 197 14.11 11.59 -15.58
N GLU A 198 15.02 12.18 -14.83
CA GLU A 198 14.77 12.75 -13.50
C GLU A 198 14.71 14.29 -13.54
N ASN A 199 15.12 14.95 -14.63
CA ASN A 199 15.11 16.41 -14.75
C ASN A 199 13.84 16.90 -15.46
N LEU A 200 12.78 17.15 -14.70
CA LEU A 200 11.62 17.91 -15.18
C LEU A 200 11.96 19.40 -15.06
N SER A 201 12.27 20.06 -16.18
CA SER A 201 12.48 21.51 -16.19
C SER A 201 11.18 22.22 -15.81
N LEU A 202 11.21 23.03 -14.74
CA LEU A 202 10.14 23.97 -14.42
C LEU A 202 10.01 25.00 -15.57
N GLY A 203 9.13 24.71 -16.54
CA GLY A 203 8.88 25.55 -17.71
C GLY A 203 8.96 24.84 -19.07
N SER A 204 9.16 23.52 -19.12
CA SER A 204 9.09 22.77 -20.38
C SER A 204 7.65 22.66 -20.89
N SER A 205 7.49 22.55 -22.22
CA SER A 205 6.20 22.36 -22.86
C SER A 205 5.55 21.04 -22.42
N ASP A 206 4.22 20.98 -22.41
CA ASP A 206 3.39 19.80 -22.09
C ASP A 206 3.81 18.49 -22.81
N ASN A 207 4.62 18.60 -23.87
CA ASN A 207 5.11 17.48 -24.66
C ASN A 207 6.37 16.82 -24.07
N SER A 208 7.33 17.55 -23.46
CA SER A 208 8.53 16.89 -22.92
C SER A 208 8.21 16.02 -21.70
N ASP A 209 7.33 16.50 -20.82
CA ASP A 209 6.88 15.76 -19.64
C ASP A 209 6.18 14.45 -20.02
N LYS A 210 5.47 14.43 -21.16
CA LYS A 210 4.86 13.21 -21.72
C LYS A 210 5.91 12.25 -22.26
N SER A 211 6.92 12.73 -22.99
CA SER A 211 8.02 11.89 -23.49
C SER A 211 8.80 11.22 -22.35
N HIS A 212 9.13 11.96 -21.28
CA HIS A 212 9.86 11.44 -20.13
C HIS A 212 9.07 10.32 -19.43
N LEU A 213 7.76 10.51 -19.26
CA LEU A 213 6.89 9.50 -18.66
C LEU A 213 6.76 8.24 -19.51
N ILE A 214 6.68 8.39 -20.83
CA ILE A 214 6.63 7.27 -21.77
C ILE A 214 7.93 6.46 -21.70
N LEU A 215 9.09 7.13 -21.76
CA LEU A 215 10.40 6.46 -21.71
C LEU A 215 10.66 5.79 -20.36
N LEU A 216 10.37 6.47 -19.25
CA LEU A 216 10.47 5.85 -17.94
C LEU A 216 9.53 4.65 -17.81
N ARG A 217 8.30 4.74 -18.33
CA ARG A 217 7.37 3.61 -18.36
C ARG A 217 7.97 2.41 -19.10
N PHE A 218 8.57 2.63 -20.28
CA PHE A 218 9.24 1.58 -21.04
C PHE A 218 10.43 0.99 -20.29
N CYS A 219 11.29 1.83 -19.70
CA CYS A 219 12.42 1.41 -18.88
C CYS A 219 11.95 0.45 -17.76
N LEU A 220 10.92 0.85 -17.00
CA LEU A 220 10.37 0.07 -15.90
C LEU A 220 9.78 -1.27 -16.39
N GLN A 221 9.08 -1.29 -17.52
CA GLN A 221 8.55 -2.52 -18.11
C GLN A 221 9.65 -3.49 -18.55
N ARG A 222 10.75 -2.98 -19.13
CA ARG A 222 11.88 -3.80 -19.61
C ARG A 222 12.66 -4.47 -18.48
N ILE A 223 12.71 -3.84 -17.30
CA ILE A 223 13.29 -4.47 -16.10
C ILE A 223 12.29 -5.41 -15.39
N GLY A 224 11.08 -5.56 -15.92
CA GLY A 224 10.07 -6.53 -15.44
C GLY A 224 9.01 -5.94 -14.51
N LEU A 225 8.96 -4.62 -14.33
CA LEU A 225 7.91 -3.98 -13.52
C LEU A 225 6.61 -3.84 -14.30
N LYS A 226 5.51 -4.14 -13.60
CA LYS A 226 4.14 -4.02 -14.14
C LYS A 226 3.60 -2.61 -13.92
N THR A 227 3.44 -1.83 -14.98
CA THR A 227 2.78 -0.51 -14.91
C THR A 227 1.26 -0.66 -14.92
N PRO A 228 0.49 0.15 -14.18
CA PRO A 228 -0.98 0.14 -14.24
C PRO A 228 -1.49 0.36 -15.67
N THR A 229 -2.57 -0.35 -16.02
CA THR A 229 -3.34 -0.05 -17.23
C THR A 229 -4.01 1.33 -17.03
N PRO A 230 -4.03 2.22 -18.02
CA PRO A 230 -4.73 3.50 -17.92
C PRO A 230 -6.24 3.26 -17.93
N SER A 231 -6.82 2.84 -16.82
CA SER A 231 -8.24 3.03 -16.51
C SER A 231 -8.38 4.41 -15.85
N GLY A 232 -9.46 5.14 -16.16
CA GLY A 232 -9.68 6.54 -15.77
C GLY A 232 -9.71 6.75 -14.25
N ARG A 233 -8.53 6.80 -13.63
CA ARG A 233 -8.39 6.95 -12.18
C ARG A 233 -8.66 8.38 -11.77
N THR A 234 -9.63 8.54 -10.89
CA THR A 234 -9.82 9.79 -10.15
C THR A 234 -8.78 9.86 -9.03
N SER A 235 -7.89 10.85 -9.12
CA SER A 235 -6.89 11.14 -8.07
C SER A 235 -7.47 11.95 -6.91
N ARG A 236 -8.72 12.43 -7.06
CA ARG A 236 -9.45 13.20 -6.06
C ARG A 236 -10.51 12.33 -5.37
N PRO A 237 -10.81 12.61 -4.09
CA PRO A 237 -11.96 12.02 -3.41
C PRO A 237 -13.25 12.26 -4.20
N LEU A 238 -14.16 11.30 -4.16
CA LEU A 238 -15.51 11.39 -4.69
C LEU A 238 -16.50 11.54 -3.52
N PRO A 239 -17.75 11.97 -3.79
CA PRO A 239 -18.77 12.05 -2.76
C PRO A 239 -18.92 10.72 -2.00
N GLN A 240 -19.15 10.82 -0.70
CA GLN A 240 -19.47 9.70 0.17
C GLN A 240 -20.97 9.60 0.37
N PHE A 241 -21.52 8.40 0.41
CA PHE A 241 -22.88 8.13 0.85
C PHE A 241 -22.85 7.81 2.34
N LEU A 242 -23.66 8.51 3.13
CA LEU A 242 -24.01 8.14 4.49
C LEU A 242 -25.31 7.35 4.45
N LEU A 243 -25.24 6.07 4.79
CA LEU A 243 -26.37 5.16 4.75
C LEU A 243 -26.38 4.18 5.93
N SER A 244 -27.48 3.47 6.11
CA SER A 244 -27.61 2.39 7.07
C SER A 244 -28.29 1.17 6.46
N SER A 245 -28.34 0.07 7.20
CA SER A 245 -29.13 -1.09 6.80
C SER A 245 -30.60 -0.68 6.58
N PRO A 246 -31.27 -1.20 5.53
CA PRO A 246 -32.64 -0.82 5.19
C PRO A 246 -33.63 -0.95 6.35
N ASP A 247 -33.49 -2.00 7.17
CA ASP A 247 -34.35 -2.28 8.32
C ASP A 247 -34.05 -1.39 9.55
N LYS A 248 -32.97 -0.58 9.50
CA LYS A 248 -32.49 0.30 10.58
C LYS A 248 -32.25 1.71 10.07
N SER A 249 -33.22 2.24 9.34
CA SER A 249 -33.14 3.56 8.69
C SER A 249 -32.96 4.73 9.69
N GLU A 250 -33.35 4.55 10.94
CA GLU A 250 -33.20 5.53 12.02
C GLU A 250 -31.74 5.85 12.37
N LEU A 251 -30.79 4.98 12.02
CA LEU A 251 -29.39 5.17 12.33
C LEU A 251 -28.77 6.34 11.56
N VAL A 252 -29.19 6.58 10.31
CA VAL A 252 -28.75 7.75 9.54
C VAL A 252 -29.25 9.02 10.22
N GLN A 253 -30.53 9.04 10.64
CA GLN A 253 -31.10 10.19 11.33
C GLN A 253 -30.37 10.48 12.64
N ALA A 254 -30.02 9.44 13.41
CA ALA A 254 -29.23 9.62 14.64
C ALA A 254 -27.86 10.27 14.38
N VAL A 255 -27.19 9.94 13.27
CA VAL A 255 -25.94 10.60 12.85
C VAL A 255 -26.19 12.07 12.47
N VAL A 256 -27.23 12.34 11.68
CA VAL A 256 -27.64 13.69 11.27
C VAL A 256 -27.93 14.59 12.48
N ASP A 257 -28.70 14.08 13.44
CA ASP A 257 -29.08 14.77 14.67
C ASP A 257 -27.86 15.03 15.56
N SER A 258 -26.99 14.04 15.72
CA SER A 258 -25.78 14.14 16.55
C SER A 258 -24.76 15.14 15.99
N LEU A 259 -24.66 15.26 14.66
CA LEU A 259 -23.84 16.26 13.98
C LEU A 259 -24.49 17.66 13.95
N GLY A 260 -25.75 17.79 14.38
CA GLY A 260 -26.47 19.05 14.41
C GLY A 260 -26.73 19.64 13.02
N LEU A 261 -27.02 18.78 12.03
CA LEU A 261 -27.25 19.20 10.65
C LEU A 261 -28.67 19.80 10.50
N THR A 262 -28.80 21.10 10.80
CA THR A 262 -30.12 21.77 10.83
C THR A 262 -30.66 22.18 9.45
N SER A 263 -29.78 22.37 8.46
CA SER A 263 -30.14 22.77 7.10
C SER A 263 -29.09 22.26 6.11
N LEU A 264 -29.51 21.72 4.97
CA LEU A 264 -28.62 21.25 3.92
C LEU A 264 -28.58 22.26 2.75
N PRO A 265 -27.42 22.45 2.10
CA PRO A 265 -26.14 21.83 2.42
C PRO A 265 -25.53 22.37 3.73
N PHE A 266 -24.85 21.53 4.50
CA PHE A 266 -24.20 21.90 5.76
C PHE A 266 -22.68 21.71 5.68
N VAL A 267 -21.92 22.74 6.03
CA VAL A 267 -20.46 22.68 6.06
C VAL A 267 -19.96 22.36 7.45
N PHE A 268 -19.30 21.21 7.59
CA PHE A 268 -18.62 20.77 8.79
C PHE A 268 -17.11 20.90 8.63
N LYS A 269 -16.51 21.89 9.30
CA LYS A 269 -15.06 22.10 9.28
C LYS A 269 -14.38 21.47 10.49
N ASP A 270 -13.37 20.66 10.25
CA ASP A 270 -12.53 20.03 11.26
C ASP A 270 -11.05 20.42 11.08
N GLU A 271 -10.15 19.82 11.88
CA GLU A 271 -8.71 20.08 11.86
C GLU A 271 -8.06 19.73 10.53
N SER A 272 -8.34 18.51 10.02
CA SER A 272 -7.70 18.01 8.81
C SER A 272 -8.55 18.22 7.57
N ASP A 273 -9.88 18.14 7.71
CA ASP A 273 -10.82 18.09 6.60
C ASP A 273 -12.01 19.03 6.76
N THR A 274 -12.57 19.45 5.63
CA THR A 274 -13.89 20.08 5.58
C THR A 274 -14.84 19.16 4.84
N PHE A 275 -15.95 18.82 5.48
CA PHE A 275 -17.02 18.01 4.94
C PHE A 275 -18.20 18.89 4.58
N GLN A 276 -18.85 18.63 3.46
CA GLN A 276 -20.10 19.27 3.10
C GLN A 276 -21.17 18.21 2.95
N PHE A 277 -22.20 18.29 3.78
CA PHE A 277 -23.32 17.36 3.79
C PHE A 277 -24.42 17.86 2.86
N HIS A 278 -24.98 16.98 2.05
CA HIS A 278 -25.99 17.25 1.01
C HIS A 278 -27.18 16.34 1.18
N SER A 279 -28.32 16.77 0.64
CA SER A 279 -29.45 15.88 0.44
C SER A 279 -29.17 14.89 -0.69
N TYR A 280 -29.90 13.78 -0.76
CA TYR A 280 -29.67 12.72 -1.75
C TYR A 280 -29.81 13.17 -3.21
N GLU A 281 -30.54 14.28 -3.45
CA GLU A 281 -30.92 14.76 -4.79
C GLU A 281 -30.00 15.86 -5.34
N GLU A 282 -29.00 16.31 -4.58
CA GLU A 282 -28.14 17.45 -4.94
C GLU A 282 -26.80 17.02 -5.55
N ASP A 283 -26.42 17.66 -6.66
CA ASP A 283 -25.11 17.47 -7.29
C ASP A 283 -23.98 18.11 -6.47
N ALA A 284 -22.92 17.34 -6.25
CA ALA A 284 -21.75 17.77 -5.48
C ALA A 284 -20.69 18.44 -6.36
N GLU A 285 -20.18 19.60 -5.92
CA GLU A 285 -19.02 20.27 -6.54
C GLU A 285 -17.70 19.49 -6.29
N PRO A 286 -16.59 19.76 -7.01
CA PRO A 286 -15.43 18.86 -7.03
C PRO A 286 -14.30 19.13 -6.01
N ASP A 287 -14.38 20.16 -5.16
CA ASP A 287 -13.22 20.64 -4.37
C ASP A 287 -13.31 20.41 -2.85
N ILE A 288 -14.44 19.95 -2.31
CA ILE A 288 -14.65 19.66 -0.87
C ILE A 288 -14.93 18.15 -0.68
N LYS A 289 -14.82 17.61 0.55
CA LYS A 289 -15.25 16.22 0.81
C LYS A 289 -16.77 16.18 0.98
N HIS A 290 -17.49 15.81 -0.08
CA HIS A 290 -18.94 15.76 -0.08
C HIS A 290 -19.46 14.50 0.62
N VAL A 291 -20.55 14.64 1.38
CA VAL A 291 -21.30 13.55 2.01
C VAL A 291 -22.77 13.69 1.61
N ILE A 292 -23.27 12.74 0.85
CA ILE A 292 -24.66 12.60 0.44
C ILE A 292 -25.39 11.79 1.52
N ILE A 293 -26.41 12.35 2.13
CA ILE A 293 -27.20 11.67 3.16
C ILE A 293 -28.31 10.85 2.48
N CYS A 294 -28.28 9.53 2.63
CA CYS A 294 -29.31 8.64 2.09
C CYS A 294 -30.48 8.50 3.07
N PRO A 295 -31.68 9.02 2.77
CA PRO A 295 -32.82 8.95 3.68
C PRO A 295 -33.45 7.55 3.71
N GLY A 296 -34.10 7.21 4.83
CA GLY A 296 -35.10 6.13 4.89
C GLY A 296 -34.61 4.74 4.48
N GLY A 297 -33.35 4.39 4.75
CA GLY A 297 -32.79 3.09 4.37
C GLY A 297 -32.57 2.92 2.87
N THR A 298 -32.60 4.02 2.11
CA THR A 298 -32.31 4.02 0.67
C THR A 298 -30.87 3.62 0.45
N VAL A 299 -30.68 2.65 -0.45
CA VAL A 299 -29.36 2.16 -0.84
C VAL A 299 -29.07 2.64 -2.27
N PRO A 300 -27.93 3.30 -2.52
CA PRO A 300 -27.52 3.67 -3.88
C PRO A 300 -27.51 2.47 -4.82
N SER A 301 -27.80 2.73 -6.10
CA SER A 301 -27.84 1.66 -7.10
C SER A 301 -26.43 1.13 -7.37
N HIS A 302 -26.34 -0.07 -7.94
CA HIS A 302 -25.05 -0.60 -8.40
C HIS A 302 -24.38 0.28 -9.47
N GLY A 303 -25.14 1.10 -10.20
CA GLY A 303 -24.56 2.08 -11.12
C GLY A 303 -23.77 3.17 -10.41
N ASP A 304 -24.20 3.58 -9.21
CA ASP A 304 -23.55 4.58 -8.37
C ASP A 304 -22.35 4.00 -7.63
N THR A 305 -22.38 2.69 -7.35
CA THR A 305 -21.35 1.97 -6.58
C THR A 305 -20.80 0.74 -7.32
N PRO A 306 -20.20 0.90 -8.52
CA PRO A 306 -19.91 -0.22 -9.43
C PRO A 306 -18.83 -1.19 -8.94
N LEU A 307 -18.05 -0.82 -7.93
CA LEU A 307 -16.99 -1.66 -7.35
C LEU A 307 -17.38 -2.30 -6.02
N PHE A 308 -18.55 -1.97 -5.48
CA PHE A 308 -19.06 -2.53 -4.23
C PHE A 308 -20.58 -2.47 -4.21
N ASN A 309 -21.24 -3.62 -4.23
CA ASN A 309 -22.69 -3.71 -4.26
C ASN A 309 -23.29 -3.56 -2.85
N LEU A 310 -23.83 -2.38 -2.53
CA LEU A 310 -24.35 -2.07 -1.20
C LEU A 310 -25.61 -2.89 -0.84
N GLU A 311 -26.47 -3.20 -1.81
CA GLU A 311 -27.66 -4.04 -1.58
C GLU A 311 -27.23 -5.47 -1.20
N MET A 312 -26.32 -6.05 -1.97
CA MET A 312 -25.72 -7.36 -1.67
C MET A 312 -24.99 -7.35 -0.32
N TYR A 313 -24.32 -6.25 0.02
CA TYR A 313 -23.67 -6.07 1.32
C TYR A 313 -24.64 -6.17 2.49
N PHE A 314 -25.74 -5.42 2.50
CA PHE A 314 -26.69 -5.48 3.62
C PHE A 314 -27.39 -6.83 3.72
N ASN A 315 -27.72 -7.45 2.57
CA ASN A 315 -28.26 -8.82 2.53
C ASN A 315 -27.29 -9.83 3.16
N HIS A 316 -26.01 -9.77 2.78
CA HIS A 316 -24.98 -10.60 3.39
C HIS A 316 -24.73 -10.27 4.86
N LEU A 317 -24.85 -9.00 5.27
CA LEU A 317 -24.66 -8.58 6.66
C LEU A 317 -25.70 -9.22 7.58
N GLY A 318 -26.98 -9.12 7.23
CA GLY A 318 -28.07 -9.75 8.00
C GLY A 318 -27.89 -11.27 8.11
N ALA A 319 -27.56 -11.94 7.00
CA ALA A 319 -27.31 -13.38 6.97
C ALA A 319 -26.08 -13.79 7.81
N ALA A 320 -24.98 -13.03 7.73
CA ALA A 320 -23.75 -13.31 8.46
C ALA A 320 -23.95 -13.09 9.98
N ARG A 321 -24.60 -12.00 10.37
CA ARG A 321 -24.96 -11.72 11.78
C ARG A 321 -25.82 -12.83 12.37
N THR A 322 -26.84 -13.27 11.63
CA THR A 322 -27.72 -14.38 12.05
C THR A 322 -26.92 -15.68 12.24
N ARG A 323 -26.05 -16.01 11.28
CA ARG A 323 -25.20 -17.21 11.34
C ARG A 323 -24.24 -17.22 12.53
N GLU A 324 -23.66 -16.08 12.86
CA GLU A 324 -22.73 -15.95 14.01
C GLU A 324 -23.46 -15.82 15.36
N GLY A 325 -24.80 -15.72 15.35
CA GLY A 325 -25.59 -15.47 16.55
C GLY A 325 -25.24 -14.12 17.18
N CYS A 326 -25.12 -13.08 16.35
CA CYS A 326 -24.97 -11.70 16.79
C CYS A 326 -26.28 -11.20 17.40
N ARG A 327 -26.20 -10.14 18.20
CA ARG A 327 -27.39 -9.55 18.85
C ARG A 327 -28.31 -8.89 17.84
N ASP A 328 -29.59 -8.90 18.18
CA ASP A 328 -30.63 -8.12 17.49
C ASP A 328 -30.62 -6.67 18.00
N ALA A 329 -29.58 -5.94 17.62
CA ALA A 329 -29.35 -4.52 17.91
C ALA A 329 -28.50 -3.91 16.78
N PRO A 330 -28.37 -2.57 16.70
CA PRO A 330 -27.38 -1.94 15.82
C PRO A 330 -25.97 -2.45 16.18
N GLY A 331 -25.36 -3.20 15.27
CA GLY A 331 -24.02 -3.76 15.42
C GLY A 331 -23.05 -3.25 14.35
N PHE A 332 -21.93 -3.95 14.18
CA PHE A 332 -20.89 -3.51 13.26
C PHE A 332 -21.32 -3.62 11.80
N GLY A 333 -21.15 -2.53 11.04
CA GLY A 333 -21.47 -2.46 9.61
C GLY A 333 -22.88 -1.93 9.27
N GLU A 334 -23.72 -1.67 10.27
CA GLU A 334 -25.10 -1.22 10.06
C GLU A 334 -25.21 0.26 9.68
N THR A 335 -24.17 1.06 9.91
CA THR A 335 -24.08 2.48 9.51
C THR A 335 -22.77 2.69 8.76
N VAL A 336 -22.86 3.19 7.54
CA VAL A 336 -21.76 3.19 6.58
C VAL A 336 -21.57 4.57 5.97
N PHE A 337 -20.33 5.06 5.96
CA PHE A 337 -19.86 6.06 5.01
C PHE A 337 -19.18 5.32 3.87
N TYR A 338 -19.78 5.27 2.69
CA TYR A 338 -19.20 4.61 1.52
C TYR A 338 -18.81 5.63 0.45
N SER A 339 -17.62 5.51 -0.14
CA SER A 339 -17.33 6.17 -1.42
C SER A 339 -16.49 5.28 -2.32
N HIS A 340 -16.57 5.51 -3.63
CA HIS A 340 -15.65 4.91 -4.56
C HIS A 340 -14.20 5.35 -4.24
N VAL A 341 -13.96 6.65 -4.04
CA VAL A 341 -12.61 7.16 -3.80
C VAL A 341 -12.58 8.10 -2.60
N VAL A 342 -11.72 7.81 -1.63
CA VAL A 342 -11.45 8.69 -0.49
C VAL A 342 -9.96 8.97 -0.34
N THR A 343 -9.61 9.94 0.50
CA THR A 343 -8.20 10.12 0.93
C THR A 343 -7.72 8.92 1.73
N SER A 344 -8.27 8.70 2.93
CA SER A 344 -8.14 7.46 3.69
C SER A 344 -9.33 7.29 4.62
N THR A 345 -9.90 6.09 4.67
CA THR A 345 -11.00 5.73 5.60
C THR A 345 -10.60 5.91 7.06
N GLN A 346 -9.32 5.71 7.37
CA GLN A 346 -8.77 5.89 8.72
C GLN A 346 -8.61 7.37 9.07
N THR A 347 -7.87 8.12 8.23
CA THR A 347 -7.53 9.53 8.50
C THR A 347 -8.78 10.41 8.57
N MET A 348 -9.79 10.11 7.75
CA MET A 348 -11.05 10.86 7.76
C MET A 348 -11.83 10.73 9.07
N LEU A 349 -11.53 9.72 9.89
CA LEU A 349 -12.07 9.59 11.25
C LEU A 349 -11.08 10.09 12.30
N ASP A 350 -9.86 9.56 12.33
CA ASP A 350 -8.97 9.73 13.49
C ASP A 350 -8.17 11.05 13.53
N LYS A 351 -8.17 11.81 12.43
CA LYS A 351 -7.59 13.16 12.35
C LYS A 351 -8.64 14.28 12.29
N ASN A 352 -9.90 13.93 12.51
CA ASN A 352 -11.04 14.85 12.56
C ASN A 352 -11.73 14.67 13.91
N LEU A 353 -11.08 15.13 14.98
CA LEU A 353 -11.51 14.88 16.36
C LEU A 353 -12.85 15.54 16.68
N ARG A 354 -13.18 16.67 16.03
CA ARG A 354 -14.48 17.32 16.22
C ARG A 354 -15.60 16.45 15.66
N LEU A 355 -15.44 15.94 14.44
CA LEU A 355 -16.35 14.98 13.81
C LEU A 355 -16.49 13.75 14.70
N LEU A 356 -15.37 13.11 15.05
CA LEU A 356 -15.33 11.93 15.91
C LEU A 356 -16.09 12.15 17.22
N SER A 357 -15.95 13.33 17.83
CA SER A 357 -16.59 13.66 19.09
C SER A 357 -18.11 13.93 19.00
N GLN A 358 -18.60 14.27 17.81
CA GLN A 358 -20.01 14.61 17.54
C GLN A 358 -20.78 13.45 16.89
N LEU A 359 -20.11 12.36 16.53
CA LEU A 359 -20.80 11.15 16.09
C LEU A 359 -21.54 10.48 17.26
N PRO A 360 -22.63 9.72 16.99
CA PRO A 360 -23.44 9.13 18.04
C PRO A 360 -22.62 8.19 18.94
N PRO A 361 -22.76 8.29 20.29
CA PRO A 361 -21.87 7.61 21.24
C PRO A 361 -22.05 6.10 21.28
N THR A 362 -23.13 5.55 20.72
CA THR A 362 -23.50 4.13 20.79
C THR A 362 -23.62 3.44 19.45
N ILE A 363 -23.40 4.15 18.33
CA ILE A 363 -23.59 3.62 16.97
C ILE A 363 -22.21 3.43 16.34
N PRO A 364 -21.77 2.19 16.08
CA PRO A 364 -20.56 1.95 15.32
C PRO A 364 -20.70 2.46 13.89
N ILE A 365 -19.63 3.03 13.36
CA ILE A 365 -19.63 3.62 12.02
C ILE A 365 -18.55 2.94 11.18
N LEU A 366 -18.94 2.46 10.01
CA LEU A 366 -18.04 1.87 9.04
C LEU A 366 -17.71 2.89 7.94
N SER A 367 -16.46 3.37 7.90
CA SER A 367 -15.95 4.10 6.74
C SER A 367 -15.38 3.11 5.73
N LEU A 368 -16.03 2.95 4.58
CA LEU A 368 -15.70 1.98 3.53
C LEU A 368 -15.32 2.72 2.24
N ALA A 369 -14.28 2.26 1.56
CA ALA A 369 -13.95 2.78 0.24
C ALA A 369 -13.42 1.71 -0.71
N SER A 370 -13.74 1.86 -1.98
CA SER A 370 -13.19 1.02 -3.06
C SER A 370 -11.76 1.40 -3.39
N HIS A 371 -11.36 2.65 -3.15
CA HIS A 371 -10.00 3.15 -3.34
C HIS A 371 -9.64 4.25 -2.34
N GLN A 372 -8.42 4.19 -1.80
CA GLN A 372 -7.80 5.26 -1.02
C GLN A 372 -6.63 5.86 -1.80
N VAL A 373 -6.65 7.18 -2.01
CA VAL A 373 -5.52 7.88 -2.68
C VAL A 373 -4.35 8.16 -1.75
N ALA A 374 -4.58 8.13 -0.43
CA ALA A 374 -3.59 8.38 0.62
C ALA A 374 -3.75 7.40 1.80
N GLY A 375 -3.91 6.11 1.49
CA GLY A 375 -4.06 5.05 2.49
C GLY A 375 -2.87 4.98 3.46
N ARG A 376 -3.16 4.71 4.74
CA ARG A 376 -2.17 4.81 5.82
C ARG A 376 -1.83 3.44 6.41
N GLY A 377 -0.55 3.20 6.65
CA GLY A 377 -0.01 2.08 7.42
C GLY A 377 0.49 2.54 8.80
N ARG A 378 1.16 1.62 9.53
CA ARG A 378 1.73 1.94 10.85
C ARG A 378 2.96 2.84 10.71
N GLY A 379 3.10 3.83 11.58
CA GLY A 379 4.20 4.80 11.54
C GLY A 379 4.08 5.71 10.32
N SER A 380 5.18 5.88 9.58
CA SER A 380 5.22 6.67 8.34
C SER A 380 4.93 5.85 7.07
N ASN A 381 4.51 4.59 7.21
CA ASN A 381 4.25 3.73 6.04
C ASN A 381 2.92 4.08 5.38
N SER A 382 2.86 3.99 4.05
CA SER A 382 1.62 4.11 3.28
C SER A 382 1.00 2.72 3.01
N TRP A 383 -0.32 2.66 2.94
CA TRP A 383 -1.07 1.50 2.47
C TRP A 383 -1.59 1.77 1.07
N ILE A 384 -1.28 0.88 0.13
CA ILE A 384 -1.82 0.97 -1.23
C ILE A 384 -3.05 0.10 -1.36
N SER A 385 -4.11 0.69 -1.88
CA SER A 385 -5.41 0.07 -2.14
C SER A 385 -5.69 0.05 -3.64
N PRO A 386 -5.09 -0.86 -4.43
CA PRO A 386 -5.51 -1.07 -5.81
C PRO A 386 -6.98 -1.54 -5.86
N GLU A 387 -7.56 -1.52 -7.06
CA GLU A 387 -8.82 -2.20 -7.32
C GLU A 387 -8.77 -3.67 -6.86
N GLY A 388 -9.81 -4.11 -6.16
CA GLY A 388 -9.87 -5.42 -5.51
C GLY A 388 -9.25 -5.49 -4.11
N CYS A 389 -8.75 -4.38 -3.56
CA CYS A 389 -8.36 -4.27 -2.16
C CYS A 389 -9.57 -3.84 -1.32
N LEU A 390 -9.99 -4.68 -0.38
CA LEU A 390 -11.04 -4.36 0.58
C LEU A 390 -10.47 -3.40 1.62
N THR A 391 -10.87 -2.13 1.59
CA THR A 391 -10.36 -1.12 2.51
C THR A 391 -11.46 -0.42 3.29
N PHE A 392 -11.40 -0.51 4.61
CA PHE A 392 -12.38 0.08 5.49
C PHE A 392 -11.78 0.43 6.85
N SER A 393 -12.48 1.28 7.60
CA SER A 393 -12.19 1.59 9.00
C SER A 393 -13.48 1.52 9.81
N LEU A 394 -13.46 0.76 10.90
CA LEU A 394 -14.58 0.63 11.83
C LEU A 394 -14.33 1.52 13.04
N LEU A 395 -15.23 2.46 13.29
CA LEU A 395 -15.30 3.26 14.52
C LEU A 395 -16.16 2.54 15.55
N ILE A 396 -15.59 2.32 16.74
CA ILE A 396 -16.31 2.00 17.97
C ILE A 396 -16.23 3.23 18.88
N PRO A 397 -17.31 4.04 18.95
CA PRO A 397 -17.28 5.28 19.72
C PRO A 397 -17.41 5.01 21.22
N ARG A 398 -16.85 5.91 22.03
CA ARG A 398 -17.07 6.00 23.48
C ARG A 398 -16.93 4.69 24.27
N VAL A 399 -15.92 3.88 23.92
CA VAL A 399 -15.61 2.66 24.68
C VAL A 399 -15.26 3.03 26.13
N PRO A 400 -15.99 2.53 27.14
CA PRO A 400 -15.73 2.86 28.54
C PRO A 400 -14.40 2.26 29.00
N LEU A 401 -13.60 3.05 29.70
CA LEU A 401 -12.29 2.65 30.23
C LEU A 401 -12.25 2.56 31.75
N SER A 402 -13.34 2.93 32.42
CA SER A 402 -13.48 2.95 33.87
C SER A 402 -14.91 2.61 34.28
N PRO A 403 -15.15 2.05 35.49
CA PRO A 403 -16.50 1.93 36.04
C PRO A 403 -17.26 3.26 36.14
N HIS A 404 -16.53 4.39 36.19
CA HIS A 404 -17.10 5.73 36.34
C HIS A 404 -17.21 6.49 35.01
N SER A 405 -17.12 5.79 33.87
CA SER A 405 -17.32 6.42 32.56
C SER A 405 -18.76 6.88 32.39
N PRO A 406 -19.01 8.03 31.74
CA PRO A 406 -20.36 8.53 31.47
C PRO A 406 -21.30 7.47 30.87
N HIS A 407 -20.78 6.64 29.97
CA HIS A 407 -21.55 5.60 29.28
C HIS A 407 -21.34 4.18 29.86
N ALA A 408 -20.75 4.04 31.05
CA ALA A 408 -20.50 2.72 31.67
C ALA A 408 -21.78 1.92 31.94
N ASN A 409 -22.91 2.58 32.14
CA ASN A 409 -24.24 1.98 32.35
C ASN A 409 -25.13 2.06 31.10
N SER A 410 -24.54 2.23 29.92
CA SER A 410 -25.28 2.29 28.66
C SER A 410 -26.07 0.99 28.44
N THR A 411 -27.28 1.12 27.89
CA THR A 411 -28.09 -0.02 27.44
C THR A 411 -27.54 -0.63 26.14
N SER A 412 -26.62 0.05 25.45
CA SER A 412 -25.95 -0.51 24.29
C SER A 412 -24.96 -1.60 24.70
N ALA A 413 -25.27 -2.84 24.33
CA ALA A 413 -24.45 -4.01 24.62
C ALA A 413 -23.00 -3.92 24.09
N LEU A 414 -22.75 -3.06 23.10
CA LEU A 414 -21.42 -2.84 22.51
C LEU A 414 -20.47 -2.05 23.42
N ILE A 415 -21.02 -1.30 24.38
CA ILE A 415 -20.28 -0.50 25.37
C ILE A 415 -20.77 -0.76 26.80
N ALA A 416 -21.46 -1.87 27.03
CA ALA A 416 -22.06 -2.20 28.32
C ALA A 416 -21.04 -2.61 29.41
N SER A 417 -19.75 -2.67 29.07
CA SER A 417 -18.69 -3.05 30.01
C SER A 417 -17.43 -2.25 29.72
N TYR A 418 -16.72 -1.86 30.79
CA TYR A 418 -15.47 -1.13 30.63
C TYR A 418 -14.31 -2.06 30.30
N ILE A 419 -13.36 -1.56 29.50
CA ILE A 419 -12.11 -2.24 29.16
C ILE A 419 -10.97 -1.46 29.79
N PRO A 420 -10.12 -2.06 30.65
CA PRO A 420 -8.95 -1.36 31.19
C PRO A 420 -8.06 -0.82 30.05
N PRO A 421 -7.52 0.41 30.15
CA PRO A 421 -6.69 0.99 29.08
C PRO A 421 -5.52 0.10 28.63
N SER A 422 -4.92 -0.67 29.56
CA SER A 422 -3.83 -1.61 29.27
C SER A 422 -4.25 -2.78 28.37
N LYS A 423 -5.55 -3.07 28.25
CA LYS A 423 -6.11 -4.16 27.43
C LYS A 423 -6.48 -3.71 26.01
N LEU A 424 -6.50 -2.41 25.71
CA LEU A 424 -6.85 -1.89 24.38
C LEU A 424 -5.94 -2.41 23.25
N VAL A 425 -4.68 -2.75 23.58
CA VAL A 425 -3.72 -3.35 22.63
C VAL A 425 -4.25 -4.64 21.98
N PHE A 426 -5.09 -5.39 22.69
CA PHE A 426 -5.60 -6.68 22.23
C PHE A 426 -6.66 -6.55 21.13
N ILE A 427 -7.26 -5.37 20.96
CA ILE A 427 -8.29 -5.14 19.93
C ILE A 427 -7.71 -5.38 18.53
N GLN A 428 -6.46 -5.00 18.31
CA GLN A 428 -5.77 -5.25 17.05
C GLN A 428 -5.58 -6.76 16.78
N TYR A 429 -5.28 -7.55 17.81
CA TYR A 429 -5.10 -8.99 17.69
C TYR A 429 -6.45 -9.69 17.49
N LEU A 430 -7.48 -9.21 18.18
CA LEU A 430 -8.85 -9.67 18.02
C LEU A 430 -9.35 -9.45 16.59
N PHE A 431 -9.11 -8.27 16.03
CA PHE A 431 -9.50 -7.97 14.66
C PHE A 431 -8.70 -8.80 13.64
N ALA A 432 -7.40 -9.02 13.88
CA ALA A 432 -6.59 -9.92 13.06
C ALA A 432 -7.12 -11.37 13.06
N LEU A 433 -7.58 -11.82 14.22
CA LEU A 433 -8.20 -13.13 14.39
C LEU A 433 -9.52 -13.22 13.62
N ALA A 434 -10.37 -12.19 13.69
CA ALA A 434 -11.62 -12.13 12.94
C ALA A 434 -11.37 -12.21 11.42
N VAL A 435 -10.36 -11.52 10.90
CA VAL A 435 -9.95 -11.62 9.49
C VAL A 435 -9.50 -13.03 9.13
N ALA A 436 -8.66 -13.65 9.97
CA ALA A 436 -8.16 -15.00 9.74
C ALA A 436 -9.26 -16.08 9.80
N GLU A 437 -10.23 -15.96 10.73
CA GLU A 437 -11.40 -16.85 10.81
C GLU A 437 -12.33 -16.65 9.62
N ALA A 438 -12.60 -15.40 9.22
CA ALA A 438 -13.45 -15.11 8.06
C ALA A 438 -12.89 -15.74 6.79
N CYS A 439 -11.57 -15.73 6.61
CA CYS A 439 -10.92 -16.39 5.47
C CYS A 439 -11.10 -17.92 5.46
N ARG A 440 -11.40 -18.57 6.59
CA ARG A 440 -11.53 -20.04 6.69
C ARG A 440 -12.95 -20.55 6.52
N THR A 441 -13.92 -19.67 6.35
CA THR A 441 -15.30 -20.11 6.08
C THR A 441 -15.42 -20.66 4.67
N ASP A 442 -16.33 -21.62 4.47
CA ASP A 442 -16.49 -22.38 3.22
C ASP A 442 -16.84 -21.51 2.00
N PHE A 443 -17.41 -20.34 2.22
CA PHE A 443 -17.81 -19.41 1.17
C PHE A 443 -16.77 -18.32 0.89
N ILE A 444 -15.65 -18.26 1.64
CA ILE A 444 -14.51 -17.37 1.36
C ILE A 444 -13.32 -18.12 0.77
N LEU A 445 -12.66 -19.00 1.52
CA LEU A 445 -11.63 -19.92 0.99
C LEU A 445 -11.87 -21.39 1.38
N GLY A 446 -12.74 -21.64 2.36
CA GLY A 446 -12.87 -22.93 3.03
C GLY A 446 -11.68 -23.29 3.91
N SER A 447 -11.84 -24.35 4.69
CA SER A 447 -10.87 -24.77 5.71
C SER A 447 -9.47 -25.02 5.13
N LYS A 448 -9.38 -25.69 3.98
CA LYS A 448 -8.11 -26.11 3.37
C LYS A 448 -7.27 -24.93 2.87
N LEU A 449 -7.85 -24.04 2.08
CA LEU A 449 -7.12 -22.88 1.55
C LEU A 449 -7.01 -21.78 2.61
N GLY A 450 -8.05 -21.58 3.42
CA GLY A 450 -8.05 -20.60 4.49
C GLY A 450 -6.99 -20.86 5.55
N ASP A 451 -6.57 -22.12 5.76
CA ASP A 451 -5.47 -22.42 6.68
C ASP A 451 -4.13 -21.79 6.29
N SER A 452 -3.94 -21.49 5.01
CA SER A 452 -2.76 -20.74 4.54
C SER A 452 -2.71 -19.30 5.02
N VAL A 453 -3.84 -18.73 5.45
CA VAL A 453 -3.93 -17.34 5.95
C VAL A 453 -3.49 -17.30 7.42
N ARG A 454 -2.37 -16.62 7.69
CA ARG A 454 -1.72 -16.53 8.99
C ARG A 454 -1.57 -15.08 9.44
N ILE A 455 -1.44 -14.90 10.76
CA ILE A 455 -1.22 -13.63 11.41
C ILE A 455 0.27 -13.46 11.69
N LYS A 456 0.87 -12.41 11.14
CA LYS A 456 2.20 -11.95 11.53
C LYS A 456 2.03 -10.79 12.51
N TRP A 457 2.52 -11.03 13.72
CA TRP A 457 2.49 -10.01 14.77
C TRP A 457 3.23 -8.73 14.33
N PRO A 458 2.70 -7.54 14.66
CA PRO A 458 1.51 -7.31 15.48
C PRO A 458 0.20 -7.11 14.69
N ASN A 459 0.25 -6.94 13.37
CA ASN A 459 -0.89 -6.37 12.63
C ASN A 459 -1.03 -6.82 11.18
N ASP A 460 -0.24 -7.81 10.74
CA ASP A 460 -0.18 -8.17 9.32
C ASP A 460 -0.87 -9.49 9.06
N ILE A 461 -1.59 -9.57 7.94
CA ILE A 461 -2.20 -10.79 7.42
C ILE A 461 -1.33 -11.31 6.27
N TYR A 462 -0.91 -12.56 6.39
CA TYR A 462 -0.01 -13.23 5.47
C TYR A 462 -0.64 -14.48 4.90
N VAL A 463 -0.15 -14.89 3.74
CA VAL A 463 -0.46 -16.18 3.10
C VAL A 463 0.80 -17.01 2.98
N LEU A 464 0.69 -18.29 3.35
CA LEU A 464 1.67 -19.34 3.11
C LEU A 464 1.40 -20.00 1.75
N ARG A 465 2.34 -19.94 0.81
CA ARG A 465 2.14 -20.58 -0.50
C ARG A 465 2.49 -22.06 -0.43
N SER A 466 1.52 -22.92 -0.73
CA SER A 466 1.69 -24.38 -0.78
C SER A 466 2.90 -24.77 -1.65
N GLY A 467 3.81 -25.57 -1.09
CA GLY A 467 5.02 -26.05 -1.79
C GLY A 467 6.16 -25.05 -1.88
N SER A 468 6.08 -23.88 -1.23
CA SER A 468 7.19 -22.91 -1.13
C SER A 468 7.34 -22.38 0.29
N ALA A 469 8.54 -21.92 0.66
CA ALA A 469 8.76 -21.19 1.91
C ALA A 469 8.29 -19.72 1.85
N GLU A 470 7.68 -19.30 0.73
CA GLU A 470 7.31 -17.91 0.48
C GLU A 470 6.13 -17.48 1.37
N LYS A 471 6.32 -16.38 2.10
CA LYS A 471 5.34 -15.77 3.00
C LYS A 471 5.00 -14.38 2.46
N VAL A 472 3.78 -14.18 1.97
CA VAL A 472 3.40 -12.92 1.33
C VAL A 472 2.35 -12.18 2.15
N LYS A 473 2.59 -10.90 2.42
CA LYS A 473 1.62 -10.02 3.07
C LYS A 473 0.47 -9.69 2.11
N ILE A 474 -0.74 -10.02 2.52
CA ILE A 474 -1.99 -9.75 1.79
C ILE A 474 -2.91 -8.75 2.50
N GLY A 475 -2.65 -8.45 3.78
CA GLY A 475 -3.47 -7.50 4.51
C GLY A 475 -2.71 -6.86 5.67
N GLY A 476 -3.29 -5.79 6.20
CA GLY A 476 -2.76 -5.04 7.32
C GLY A 476 -3.87 -4.37 8.11
N ILE A 477 -3.67 -4.32 9.43
CA ILE A 477 -4.59 -3.70 10.38
C ILE A 477 -3.90 -2.51 11.03
N LEU A 478 -4.67 -1.46 11.30
CA LEU A 478 -4.21 -0.25 11.97
C LEU A 478 -5.27 0.16 13.00
N VAL A 479 -4.94 0.09 14.29
CA VAL A 479 -5.84 0.55 15.35
C VAL A 479 -5.32 1.88 15.89
N ASN A 480 -6.18 2.90 15.87
CA ASN A 480 -5.95 4.18 16.51
C ASN A 480 -6.98 4.36 17.64
N THR A 481 -6.53 4.93 18.75
CA THR A 481 -7.37 5.23 19.91
C THR A 481 -7.28 6.71 20.21
N ALA A 482 -8.42 7.39 20.28
CA ALA A 482 -8.53 8.78 20.72
C ALA A 482 -9.21 8.80 22.10
N PHE A 483 -8.50 9.30 23.12
CA PHE A 483 -9.04 9.36 24.47
C PHE A 483 -9.91 10.60 24.65
N ALA A 484 -11.12 10.41 25.19
CA ALA A 484 -12.00 11.51 25.56
C ALA A 484 -11.38 12.35 26.69
N PRO A 485 -11.77 13.62 26.84
CA PRO A 485 -11.36 14.44 27.98
C PRO A 485 -11.58 13.73 29.32
N GLY A 486 -10.56 13.71 30.17
CA GLY A 486 -10.59 13.00 31.45
C GLY A 486 -10.25 11.50 31.37
N GLY A 487 -9.98 10.96 30.18
CA GLY A 487 -9.40 9.62 29.99
C GLY A 487 -10.30 8.44 30.40
N LYS A 488 -11.60 8.69 30.60
CA LYS A 488 -12.56 7.65 31.01
C LYS A 488 -13.19 6.91 29.84
N GLU A 489 -13.11 7.44 28.63
CA GLU A 489 -13.66 6.82 27.43
C GLU A 489 -12.66 6.98 26.30
N ALA A 490 -12.75 6.12 25.29
CA ALA A 490 -12.00 6.27 24.06
C ALA A 490 -12.81 5.91 22.83
N ASP A 491 -12.57 6.64 21.75
CA ASP A 491 -13.00 6.27 20.42
C ASP A 491 -11.92 5.40 19.79
N ILE A 492 -12.33 4.27 19.23
CA ILE A 492 -11.42 3.28 18.65
C ILE A 492 -11.71 3.17 17.16
N VAL A 493 -10.72 3.50 16.33
CA VAL A 493 -10.80 3.41 14.87
C VAL A 493 -9.92 2.27 14.39
N ILE A 494 -10.54 1.21 13.90
CA ILE A 494 -9.90 -0.02 13.42
C ILE A 494 -9.90 -0.03 11.89
N GLY A 495 -8.78 0.35 11.29
CA GLY A 495 -8.54 0.28 9.85
C GLY A 495 -8.09 -1.12 9.42
N CYS A 496 -8.63 -1.61 8.32
CA CYS A 496 -8.24 -2.86 7.69
C CYS A 496 -8.14 -2.68 6.17
N GLY A 497 -6.98 -3.09 5.62
CA GLY A 497 -6.78 -3.28 4.19
C GLY A 497 -6.51 -4.74 3.90
N LEU A 498 -7.30 -5.38 3.04
CA LEU A 498 -7.16 -6.79 2.67
C LEU A 498 -7.24 -6.97 1.15
N ASN A 499 -6.23 -7.61 0.57
CA ASN A 499 -6.21 -7.91 -0.86
C ASN A 499 -7.13 -9.09 -1.17
N VAL A 500 -8.33 -8.84 -1.70
CA VAL A 500 -9.30 -9.90 -2.03
C VAL A 500 -9.20 -10.28 -3.52
N PHE A 501 -9.28 -9.28 -4.40
CA PHE A 501 -9.24 -9.43 -5.87
C PHE A 501 -8.07 -8.70 -6.54
N CYS A 502 -7.10 -8.19 -5.76
CA CYS A 502 -5.95 -7.48 -6.33
C CYS A 502 -5.23 -8.34 -7.38
N ARG A 503 -4.92 -7.73 -8.53
CA ARG A 503 -4.19 -8.39 -9.63
C ARG A 503 -2.69 -8.47 -9.34
N ALA A 504 -2.00 -9.33 -10.08
CA ALA A 504 -0.54 -9.41 -10.05
C ALA A 504 0.09 -8.03 -10.36
N PRO A 505 1.19 -7.63 -9.69
CA PRO A 505 2.12 -8.46 -8.91
C PRO A 505 1.69 -8.72 -7.46
N LEU A 506 0.56 -8.15 -7.01
CA LEU A 506 0.08 -8.37 -5.65
C LEU A 506 -0.55 -9.75 -5.51
N ILE A 507 -0.36 -10.36 -4.34
CA ILE A 507 -1.08 -11.57 -3.96
C ILE A 507 -2.36 -11.17 -3.23
N SER A 508 -3.44 -11.89 -3.51
CA SER A 508 -4.80 -11.67 -3.02
C SER A 508 -5.51 -13.00 -2.76
N LEU A 509 -6.63 -12.97 -2.05
CA LEU A 509 -7.40 -14.18 -1.71
C LEU A 509 -7.84 -14.96 -2.96
N VAL A 510 -8.34 -14.28 -4.00
CA VAL A 510 -8.79 -14.94 -5.24
C VAL A 510 -7.66 -15.75 -5.89
N ARG A 511 -6.40 -15.31 -5.74
CA ARG A 511 -5.24 -15.98 -6.34
C ARG A 511 -4.95 -17.35 -5.70
N LEU A 512 -5.41 -17.58 -4.47
CA LEU A 512 -5.32 -18.89 -3.80
C LEU A 512 -6.26 -19.94 -4.39
N GLY A 513 -7.34 -19.50 -5.07
CA GLY A 513 -8.29 -20.38 -5.73
C GLY A 513 -7.82 -20.96 -7.06
N TYR A 514 -6.61 -20.64 -7.53
CA TYR A 514 -6.08 -21.14 -8.81
C TYR A 514 -5.17 -22.37 -8.61
N PRO A 515 -5.40 -23.49 -9.33
CA PRO A 515 -4.67 -24.75 -9.15
C PRO A 515 -3.22 -24.73 -9.67
N THR A 516 -2.87 -23.86 -10.61
CA THR A 516 -1.51 -23.68 -11.12
C THR A 516 -1.10 -22.21 -11.03
N LEU A 517 -0.23 -21.90 -10.08
CA LEU A 517 0.38 -20.56 -9.93
C LEU A 517 1.54 -20.34 -10.93
N SER A 518 1.75 -21.26 -11.87
CA SER A 518 3.01 -21.45 -12.61
C SER A 518 3.33 -20.40 -13.66
N SER A 519 2.51 -19.36 -13.83
CA SER A 519 2.91 -18.18 -14.58
C SER A 519 2.38 -16.89 -13.96
N PRO A 520 3.25 -15.90 -13.67
CA PRO A 520 2.83 -14.54 -13.33
C PRO A 520 2.20 -13.77 -14.51
N HIS A 521 2.04 -14.41 -15.68
CA HIS A 521 1.59 -13.81 -16.95
C HIS A 521 0.32 -14.44 -17.57
N SER A 522 -0.23 -15.53 -17.04
CA SER A 522 -1.48 -16.09 -17.58
C SER A 522 -2.69 -15.50 -16.86
N ASP A 523 -3.15 -14.33 -17.32
CA ASP A 523 -4.54 -13.95 -17.13
C ASP A 523 -5.39 -14.90 -17.99
N ALA A 524 -6.35 -15.58 -17.37
CA ALA A 524 -7.38 -16.43 -17.97
C ALA A 524 -6.96 -17.78 -18.62
N VAL A 525 -7.19 -18.90 -17.92
CA VAL A 525 -7.61 -20.17 -18.56
C VAL A 525 -8.61 -20.95 -17.69
N CYS A 526 -8.55 -20.87 -16.35
CA CYS A 526 -9.50 -21.54 -15.46
C CYS A 526 -10.19 -20.56 -14.50
N PRO A 527 -11.51 -20.67 -14.24
CA PRO A 527 -12.15 -19.91 -13.19
C PRO A 527 -11.58 -20.30 -11.81
N PRO A 528 -11.47 -19.36 -10.85
CA PRO A 528 -11.03 -19.68 -9.50
C PRO A 528 -12.01 -20.67 -8.85
N ILE A 529 -11.51 -21.60 -8.04
CA ILE A 529 -12.32 -22.55 -7.26
C ILE A 529 -12.94 -21.84 -6.04
N LEU A 530 -13.53 -20.65 -6.25
CA LEU A 530 -14.07 -19.76 -5.23
C LEU A 530 -15.31 -19.02 -5.80
N PRO A 531 -16.40 -19.74 -6.14
CA PRO A 531 -17.52 -19.18 -6.90
C PRO A 531 -18.32 -18.11 -6.14
N ASN A 532 -18.26 -18.13 -4.81
CA ASN A 532 -19.04 -17.24 -3.95
C ASN A 532 -18.20 -16.08 -3.37
N LEU A 533 -16.91 -15.99 -3.69
CA LEU A 533 -16.07 -14.93 -3.15
C LEU A 533 -16.55 -13.58 -3.69
N SER A 534 -16.80 -12.63 -2.79
CA SER A 534 -17.12 -11.24 -3.13
C SER A 534 -16.54 -10.29 -2.06
N MET A 535 -16.44 -8.99 -2.37
CA MET A 535 -15.95 -7.98 -1.42
C MET A 535 -16.92 -7.83 -0.24
N GLU A 536 -18.22 -7.83 -0.57
CA GLU A 536 -19.36 -7.71 0.33
C GLU A 536 -19.42 -8.88 1.30
N LEU A 537 -19.34 -10.11 0.78
CA LEU A 537 -19.38 -11.32 1.60
C LEU A 537 -18.15 -11.41 2.50
N THR A 538 -16.97 -11.03 2.00
CA THR A 538 -15.74 -11.00 2.79
C THR A 538 -15.87 -10.01 3.95
N LEU A 539 -16.31 -8.78 3.69
CA LEU A 539 -16.45 -7.74 4.71
C LEU A 539 -17.46 -8.12 5.80
N THR A 540 -18.66 -8.55 5.41
CA THR A 540 -19.73 -8.91 6.34
C THR A 540 -19.36 -10.09 7.23
N THR A 541 -18.60 -11.05 6.69
CA THR A 541 -18.07 -12.18 7.46
C THR A 541 -17.02 -11.75 8.47
N ILE A 542 -16.13 -10.82 8.10
CA ILE A 542 -15.15 -10.24 9.03
C ILE A 542 -15.87 -9.50 10.17
N LEU A 543 -16.82 -8.63 9.84
CA LEU A 543 -17.53 -7.80 10.81
C LEU A 543 -18.36 -8.64 11.79
N SER A 544 -19.09 -9.65 11.31
CA SER A 544 -19.88 -10.54 12.16
C SER A 544 -19.02 -11.44 13.06
N LYS A 545 -17.90 -11.98 12.54
CA LYS A 545 -16.90 -12.69 13.36
C LYS A 545 -16.32 -11.79 14.43
N PHE A 546 -15.96 -10.57 14.06
CA PHE A 546 -15.42 -9.58 15.00
C PHE A 546 -16.45 -9.20 16.06
N GLU A 547 -17.72 -9.01 15.70
CA GLU A 547 -18.78 -8.73 16.68
C GLU A 547 -18.90 -9.83 17.73
N LYS A 548 -18.95 -11.10 17.30
CA LYS A 548 -19.01 -12.22 18.23
C LYS A 548 -17.79 -12.28 19.16
N MET A 549 -16.61 -11.99 18.61
CA MET A 549 -15.36 -11.93 19.37
C MET A 549 -15.34 -10.74 20.33
N TRP A 550 -15.85 -9.58 19.92
CA TRP A 550 -15.98 -8.38 20.75
C TRP A 550 -16.84 -8.65 21.97
N ASP A 551 -17.97 -9.33 21.80
CA ASP A 551 -18.87 -9.67 22.91
C ASP A 551 -18.19 -10.56 23.96
N ARG A 552 -17.45 -11.56 23.49
CA ARG A 552 -16.69 -12.45 24.36
C ARG A 552 -15.53 -11.72 25.03
N PHE A 553 -14.92 -10.74 24.35
CA PHE A 553 -13.87 -9.89 24.90
C PHE A 553 -14.40 -8.92 25.98
N LEU A 554 -15.58 -8.33 25.79
CA LEU A 554 -16.24 -7.53 26.83
C LEU A 554 -16.64 -8.39 28.03
N ALA A 555 -17.21 -9.56 27.79
CA ALA A 555 -17.61 -10.50 28.84
C ALA A 555 -16.43 -10.99 29.70
N SER A 556 -15.20 -10.98 29.16
CA SER A 556 -13.97 -11.30 29.90
C SER A 556 -13.31 -10.08 30.56
N GLY A 557 -13.96 -8.92 30.59
CA GLY A 557 -13.37 -7.68 31.12
C GLY A 557 -12.20 -7.16 30.28
N GLY A 558 -12.22 -7.43 28.97
CA GLY A 558 -11.14 -7.10 28.05
C GLY A 558 -9.95 -8.07 28.13
N ASP A 559 -10.11 -9.26 28.69
CA ASP A 559 -9.02 -10.24 28.72
C ASP A 559 -8.91 -11.03 27.42
N PHE A 560 -7.68 -11.24 26.96
CA PHE A 560 -7.39 -11.93 25.69
C PHE A 560 -7.24 -13.44 25.85
N GLU A 561 -7.15 -13.95 27.08
CA GLU A 561 -7.05 -15.38 27.40
C GLU A 561 -8.04 -16.27 26.62
N PRO A 562 -9.33 -15.91 26.46
CA PRO A 562 -10.28 -16.74 25.72
C PRO A 562 -9.92 -16.96 24.24
N PHE A 563 -9.05 -16.13 23.68
CA PHE A 563 -8.62 -16.14 22.28
C PHE A 563 -7.17 -16.60 22.11
N LEU A 564 -6.41 -16.78 23.19
CA LEU A 564 -4.97 -17.03 23.13
C LEU A 564 -4.62 -18.27 22.28
N ASN A 565 -5.26 -19.41 22.57
CA ASN A 565 -5.02 -20.65 21.82
C ASN A 565 -5.33 -20.49 20.33
N LEU A 566 -6.50 -19.92 20.01
CA LEU A 566 -6.90 -19.69 18.62
C LEU A 566 -5.93 -18.74 17.92
N TYR A 567 -5.49 -17.68 18.59
CA TYR A 567 -4.52 -16.74 18.03
C TYR A 567 -3.16 -17.39 17.77
N LEU A 568 -2.67 -18.25 18.67
CA LEU A 568 -1.42 -19.01 18.50
C LEU A 568 -1.52 -20.05 17.37
N GLU A 569 -2.67 -20.68 17.16
CA GLU A 569 -2.90 -21.55 15.99
C GLU A 569 -2.81 -20.79 14.66
N ARG A 570 -3.14 -19.49 14.67
CA ARG A 570 -3.10 -18.64 13.47
C ARG A 570 -1.79 -17.87 13.32
N TRP A 571 -0.91 -17.95 14.31
CA TRP A 571 0.35 -17.24 14.35
C TRP A 571 1.36 -17.79 13.32
N LEU A 572 2.02 -16.89 12.58
CA LEU A 572 2.91 -17.25 11.46
C LEU A 572 4.28 -17.82 11.91
N HIS A 573 4.75 -17.42 13.08
CA HIS A 573 6.11 -17.64 13.55
C HIS A 573 6.22 -18.66 14.69
N SER A 574 5.32 -19.64 14.75
CA SER A 574 5.41 -20.72 15.73
C SER A 574 6.74 -21.46 15.54
N ASP A 575 7.47 -21.64 16.63
CA ASP A 575 8.80 -22.27 16.70
C ASP A 575 9.87 -21.65 15.77
N GLN A 576 9.75 -20.36 15.46
CA GLN A 576 10.72 -19.62 14.64
C GLN A 576 11.51 -18.61 15.47
N LEU A 577 12.82 -18.50 15.20
CA LEU A 577 13.65 -17.42 15.71
C LEU A 577 13.24 -16.10 15.02
N VAL A 578 12.82 -15.10 15.80
CA VAL A 578 12.40 -13.79 15.31
C VAL A 578 13.31 -12.68 15.85
N LYS A 579 13.59 -11.66 15.03
CA LYS A 579 14.33 -10.45 15.45
C LYS A 579 13.35 -9.30 15.67
N LEU A 580 13.33 -8.74 16.87
CA LEU A 580 12.64 -7.49 17.16
C LEU A 580 13.57 -6.32 16.80
N THR A 581 13.16 -5.49 15.83
CA THR A 581 13.99 -4.38 15.32
C THR A 581 13.88 -3.10 16.16
N THR A 582 12.86 -3.00 17.02
CA THR A 582 12.67 -1.86 17.94
C THR A 582 12.32 -2.39 19.32
N VAL A 583 13.22 -2.21 20.28
CA VAL A 583 13.05 -2.56 21.70
C VAL A 583 12.84 -1.34 22.59
N SER A 584 13.03 -0.13 22.05
CA SER A 584 12.71 1.12 22.72
C SER A 584 11.35 1.60 22.22
N PRO A 585 10.36 1.84 23.10
CA PRO A 585 9.14 2.52 22.68
C PRO A 585 9.53 3.88 22.08
N PRO A 586 8.81 4.37 21.04
CA PRO A 586 9.00 5.74 20.59
C PRO A 586 8.87 6.65 21.81
N LYS A 587 9.91 7.43 22.10
CA LYS A 587 9.84 8.49 23.11
C LYS A 587 8.78 9.47 22.60
N LEU A 588 7.67 9.55 23.31
CA LEU A 588 6.58 10.51 23.04
C LEU A 588 7.10 11.94 23.14
#